data_AF-A0A0F8Y2I0-F1
#
_entry.id   AF-A0A0F8Y2I0-F1
#
_cell.length_a   1.000
_cell.length_b   1.000
_cell.length_c   1.000
_cell.angle_alpha   90.00
_cell.angle_beta   90.00
_cell.angle_gamma   90.00
#
_symmetry.space_group_name_H-M   'P 1'
#
loop_
_entity.id
_entity.type
_entity.pdbx_description
1 polymer ?
#
loop_
_entity_poly.entity_id
_entity_poly.type
_entity_poly.pdbx_seq_one_letter_code
_entity_poly.pdbx_strand_id
1 'polypeptide(L)'
;YCYVLNSGNGALKIVDITTPAAPVQKGTLDLGALGYLGLSSVYVVGNYAYITASTSADFVVVDVTDKDKETSDFTGTVIVDIGVDKKAYIRKAWREKVTDSNLVDLICKEAPHYNPATINIESTKFLTILELMELLVPQKLRAGDIPDGYREFVKTLPHIISELKHRGRNKKVRIENMHGYVERGTILFPRTGAEDLIEELLRLGSWKTDDTADAFGYLQDVLVFPQKTDPERVFIVPEELKKTPLQIEKEEWEQYKEECLVGESPLEDADLW
;
A
#
# COMPACT_ATOMS: atom_id res chain seq x y z
N TYR A 1 5.37 -13.23 -25.95
CA TYR A 1 6.62 -12.51 -25.61
C TYR A 1 7.77 -13.50 -25.56
N CYS A 2 8.97 -13.04 -25.90
CA CYS A 2 10.24 -13.74 -25.78
C CYS A 2 11.16 -12.93 -24.85
N TYR A 3 11.92 -13.64 -24.04
CA TYR A 3 12.84 -13.08 -23.05
C TYR A 3 14.26 -13.48 -23.45
N VAL A 4 15.09 -12.48 -23.77
CA VAL A 4 16.43 -12.71 -24.29
C VAL A 4 17.45 -12.14 -23.31
N LEU A 5 18.27 -13.03 -22.74
CA LEU A 5 19.41 -12.63 -21.93
C LEU A 5 20.58 -12.24 -22.84
N ASN A 6 21.17 -11.09 -22.55
CA ASN A 6 22.44 -10.70 -23.12
C ASN A 6 23.50 -10.82 -22.01
N SER A 7 24.27 -11.91 -22.07
CA SER A 7 25.31 -12.23 -21.10
C SER A 7 26.48 -11.24 -21.09
N GLY A 8 26.74 -10.55 -22.21
CA GLY A 8 27.89 -9.65 -22.33
C GLY A 8 27.69 -8.29 -21.65
N ASN A 9 26.45 -7.81 -21.57
CA ASN A 9 26.11 -6.51 -20.98
C ASN A 9 25.18 -6.61 -19.77
N GLY A 10 24.79 -7.81 -19.35
CA GLY A 10 23.89 -8.01 -18.22
C GLY A 10 22.51 -7.41 -18.45
N ALA A 11 21.89 -7.65 -19.60
CA ALA A 11 20.55 -7.13 -19.89
C ALA A 11 19.54 -8.24 -20.20
N LEU A 12 18.31 -8.08 -19.72
CA LEU A 12 17.15 -8.87 -20.14
C LEU A 12 16.31 -8.05 -21.12
N LYS A 13 16.19 -8.54 -22.35
CA LYS A 13 15.34 -7.92 -23.37
C LYS A 13 13.99 -8.60 -23.42
N ILE A 14 12.94 -7.78 -23.46
CA ILE A 14 11.55 -8.23 -23.60
C ILE A 14 11.12 -7.95 -25.02
N VAL A 15 10.83 -9.00 -25.78
CA VAL A 15 10.45 -8.92 -27.20
C VAL A 15 9.02 -9.42 -27.37
N ASP A 16 8.17 -8.57 -27.94
CA ASP A 16 6.87 -9.00 -28.42
C ASP A 16 7.03 -9.79 -29.71
N ILE A 17 6.55 -11.02 -29.69
CA ILE A 17 6.60 -11.97 -30.81
C ILE A 17 5.20 -12.34 -31.31
N THR A 18 4.19 -11.53 -30.99
CA THR A 18 2.79 -11.75 -31.39
C THR A 18 2.64 -11.80 -32.91
N THR A 19 3.46 -11.01 -33.63
CA THR A 19 3.63 -11.15 -35.08
C THR A 19 5.01 -11.78 -35.36
N PRO A 20 5.10 -13.10 -35.63
CA PRO A 20 6.39 -13.78 -35.76
C PRO A 20 7.30 -13.23 -36.87
N ALA A 21 6.71 -12.68 -37.94
CA ALA A 21 7.44 -12.07 -39.04
C ALA A 21 7.97 -10.65 -38.74
N ALA A 22 7.51 -10.04 -37.63
CA ALA A 22 7.86 -8.68 -37.23
C ALA A 22 7.94 -8.57 -35.69
N PRO A 23 8.93 -9.22 -35.06
CA PRO A 23 9.13 -9.10 -33.61
C PRO A 23 9.50 -7.65 -33.23
N VAL A 24 8.95 -7.16 -32.13
CA VAL A 24 9.16 -5.77 -31.64
C VAL A 24 9.76 -5.82 -30.24
N GLN A 25 10.89 -5.15 -30.02
CA GLN A 25 11.43 -4.99 -28.67
C GLN A 25 10.52 -4.05 -27.87
N LYS A 26 9.97 -4.54 -26.76
CA LYS A 26 9.04 -3.79 -25.90
C LYS A 26 9.73 -3.13 -24.71
N GLY A 27 10.80 -3.75 -24.20
CA GLY A 27 11.52 -3.25 -23.05
C GLY A 27 12.93 -3.82 -22.97
N THR A 28 13.76 -3.20 -22.15
CA THR A 28 15.08 -3.71 -21.76
C THR A 28 15.27 -3.42 -20.29
N LEU A 29 15.57 -4.47 -19.55
CA LEU A 29 15.90 -4.38 -18.15
C LEU A 29 17.40 -4.56 -17.99
N ASP A 30 18.06 -3.51 -17.49
CA ASP A 30 19.47 -3.55 -17.16
C ASP A 30 19.65 -4.25 -15.81
N LEU A 31 20.35 -5.38 -15.83
CA LEU A 31 20.68 -6.18 -14.64
C LEU A 31 22.05 -5.77 -14.07
N GLY A 32 22.69 -4.74 -14.64
CA GLY A 32 23.90 -4.11 -14.14
C GLY A 32 25.08 -5.06 -14.01
N ALA A 33 25.73 -5.04 -12.85
CA ALA A 33 26.91 -5.86 -12.56
C ALA A 33 26.63 -7.38 -12.61
N LEU A 34 25.37 -7.81 -12.67
CA LEU A 34 25.02 -9.23 -12.85
C LEU A 34 25.47 -9.78 -14.21
N GLY A 35 25.74 -8.93 -15.21
CA GLY A 35 26.33 -9.35 -16.49
C GLY A 35 27.65 -10.10 -16.34
N TYR A 36 28.46 -9.74 -15.33
CA TYR A 36 29.72 -10.42 -15.04
C TYR A 36 29.54 -11.87 -14.53
N LEU A 37 28.32 -12.26 -14.16
CA LEU A 37 28.00 -13.59 -13.64
C LEU A 37 27.68 -14.62 -14.73
N GLY A 38 27.78 -14.23 -16.01
CA GLY A 38 27.55 -15.13 -17.13
C GLY A 38 26.14 -15.70 -17.14
N LEU A 39 25.14 -14.82 -17.19
CA LEU A 39 23.71 -15.17 -17.22
C LEU A 39 23.45 -16.23 -18.30
N SER A 40 22.83 -17.35 -17.92
CA SER A 40 22.82 -18.58 -18.73
C SER A 40 21.44 -19.08 -19.10
N SER A 41 20.43 -18.86 -18.25
CA SER A 41 19.05 -19.26 -18.54
C SER A 41 18.05 -18.28 -17.97
N VAL A 42 16.90 -18.15 -18.64
CA VAL A 42 15.74 -17.40 -18.14
C VAL A 42 14.51 -18.30 -18.23
N TYR A 43 13.76 -18.34 -17.15
CA TYR A 43 12.45 -18.96 -17.08
C TYR A 43 11.44 -17.92 -16.59
N VAL A 44 10.28 -17.82 -17.21
CA VAL A 44 9.29 -16.78 -16.84
C VAL A 44 7.99 -17.43 -16.39
N VAL A 45 7.53 -17.06 -15.19
CA VAL A 45 6.21 -17.41 -14.66
C VAL A 45 5.50 -16.14 -14.22
N GLY A 46 4.32 -15.90 -14.78
CA GLY A 46 3.59 -14.66 -14.54
C GLY A 46 4.43 -13.44 -14.91
N ASN A 47 4.67 -12.59 -13.91
CA ASN A 47 5.41 -11.34 -14.05
C ASN A 47 6.92 -11.49 -13.71
N TYR A 48 7.40 -12.68 -13.33
CA TYR A 48 8.77 -12.88 -12.89
C TYR A 48 9.60 -13.66 -13.88
N ALA A 49 10.80 -13.15 -14.16
CA ALA A 49 11.89 -13.86 -14.81
C ALA A 49 12.88 -14.40 -13.77
N TYR A 50 13.01 -15.71 -13.73
CA TYR A 50 14.00 -16.45 -12.97
C TYR A 50 15.22 -16.68 -13.85
N ILE A 51 16.35 -16.15 -13.43
CA ILE A 51 17.59 -16.09 -14.20
C ILE A 51 18.68 -16.82 -13.42
N THR A 52 19.37 -17.73 -14.09
CA THR A 52 20.54 -18.41 -13.51
C THR A 52 21.83 -17.82 -14.05
N ALA A 53 22.85 -17.74 -13.19
CA ALA A 53 24.22 -17.46 -13.57
C ALA A 53 25.00 -18.76 -13.82
N SER A 54 25.94 -18.75 -14.77
CA SER A 54 26.84 -19.89 -15.00
C SER A 54 28.15 -19.79 -14.22
N THR A 55 28.58 -18.57 -13.85
CA THR A 55 29.87 -18.35 -13.16
C THR A 55 29.71 -18.06 -11.68
N SER A 56 28.47 -18.01 -11.17
CA SER A 56 28.16 -17.98 -9.74
C SER A 56 26.97 -18.88 -9.43
N ALA A 57 26.83 -19.28 -8.17
CA ALA A 57 25.66 -20.01 -7.68
C ALA A 57 24.44 -19.08 -7.45
N ASP A 58 24.47 -17.87 -8.03
CA ASP A 58 23.43 -16.88 -7.81
C ASP A 58 22.21 -17.17 -8.68
N PHE A 59 21.05 -17.02 -8.04
CA PHE A 59 19.74 -17.10 -8.66
C PHE A 59 19.10 -15.71 -8.57
N VAL A 60 18.82 -15.14 -9.73
CA VAL A 60 18.30 -13.78 -9.85
C VAL A 60 16.86 -13.88 -10.28
N VAL A 61 15.96 -13.26 -9.53
CA VAL A 61 14.54 -13.19 -9.92
C VAL A 61 14.20 -11.73 -10.12
N VAL A 62 13.60 -11.43 -11.27
CA VAL A 62 13.36 -10.07 -11.71
C VAL A 62 11.94 -9.92 -12.21
N ASP A 63 11.25 -8.88 -11.76
CA ASP A 63 9.95 -8.50 -12.31
C ASP A 63 10.15 -7.96 -13.73
N VAL A 64 9.47 -8.57 -14.69
CA VAL A 64 9.51 -8.19 -16.12
C VAL A 64 8.29 -7.38 -16.53
N THR A 65 7.40 -7.05 -15.60
CA THR A 65 6.33 -6.10 -15.87
C THR A 65 6.90 -4.70 -15.87
N ASP A 66 7.22 -4.25 -17.08
CA ASP A 66 7.47 -2.85 -17.41
C ASP A 66 6.16 -2.05 -17.24
N LYS A 67 5.69 -1.93 -16.00
CA LYS A 67 4.73 -0.91 -15.60
C LYS A 67 5.56 0.19 -14.98
N ASP A 68 5.86 1.24 -15.73
CA ASP A 68 6.33 2.46 -15.08
C ASP A 68 5.25 2.97 -14.12
N LYS A 69 5.68 3.62 -13.04
CA LYS A 69 4.80 4.26 -12.04
C LYS A 69 3.67 5.06 -12.70
N GLU A 70 3.92 5.66 -13.86
CA GLU A 70 2.93 6.47 -14.58
C GLU A 70 1.79 5.67 -15.23
N THR A 71 2.06 4.41 -15.61
CA THR A 71 1.11 3.50 -16.27
C THR A 71 0.41 2.54 -15.31
N SER A 72 0.87 2.47 -14.05
CA SER A 72 0.20 1.71 -13.00
C SER A 72 -1.15 2.34 -12.63
N ASP A 73 -2.10 1.46 -12.30
CA ASP A 73 -3.32 1.84 -11.61
C ASP A 73 -2.99 2.36 -10.19
N PHE A 74 -3.89 3.14 -9.62
CA PHE A 74 -3.70 3.60 -8.25
C PHE A 74 -3.93 2.46 -7.26
N THR A 75 -3.12 2.44 -6.21
CA THR A 75 -3.31 1.57 -5.05
C THR A 75 -3.79 2.44 -3.90
N GLY A 76 -4.98 2.13 -3.39
CA GLY A 76 -5.49 2.72 -2.15
C GLY A 76 -4.99 1.94 -0.94
N THR A 77 -4.35 2.65 0.00
CA THR A 77 -3.88 2.07 1.27
C THR A 77 -4.62 2.73 2.42
N VAL A 78 -5.15 1.92 3.34
CA VAL A 78 -5.82 2.41 4.55
C VAL A 78 -5.25 1.67 5.76
N ILE A 79 -4.75 2.42 6.72
CA ILE A 79 -4.19 1.90 7.98
C ILE A 79 -5.18 2.15 9.09
N VAL A 80 -5.58 1.09 9.79
CA VAL A 80 -6.63 1.13 10.80
C VAL A 80 -6.23 0.35 12.03
N ASP A 81 -6.45 0.96 13.18
CA ASP A 81 -6.38 0.29 14.49
C ASP A 81 -7.79 0.02 15.01
N ILE A 82 -8.02 -1.18 15.54
CA ILE A 82 -9.29 -1.57 16.17
C ILE A 82 -9.11 -1.54 17.68
N GLY A 83 -9.80 -0.62 18.34
CA GLY A 83 -9.74 -0.47 19.79
C GLY A 83 -10.56 -1.54 20.53
N VAL A 84 -10.22 -1.75 21.79
CA VAL A 84 -10.97 -2.61 22.72
C VAL A 84 -12.41 -2.13 22.95
N ASP A 85 -12.67 -0.85 22.67
CA ASP A 85 -13.98 -0.20 22.67
C ASP A 85 -14.81 -0.52 21.41
N LYS A 86 -14.30 -1.39 20.54
CA LYS A 86 -14.91 -1.80 19.26
C LYS A 86 -15.03 -0.65 18.25
N LYS A 87 -14.21 0.39 18.39
CA LYS A 87 -14.09 1.45 17.39
C LYS A 87 -12.92 1.17 16.45
N ALA A 88 -13.04 1.64 15.21
CA ALA A 88 -11.97 1.69 14.25
C ALA A 88 -11.40 3.11 14.17
N TYR A 89 -10.09 3.20 14.24
CA TYR A 89 -9.33 4.44 14.19
C TYR A 89 -8.52 4.42 12.90
N ILE A 90 -8.94 5.20 11.90
CA ILE A 90 -8.14 5.42 10.70
C ILE A 90 -6.91 6.20 11.13
N ARG A 91 -5.72 5.68 10.84
CA ARG A 91 -4.45 6.38 11.14
C ARG A 91 -3.89 7.11 9.95
N LYS A 92 -4.07 6.52 8.77
CA LYS A 92 -3.64 7.10 7.50
C LYS A 92 -4.39 6.42 6.37
N ALA A 93 -4.75 7.18 5.35
CA ALA A 93 -5.32 6.67 4.12
C ALA A 93 -4.82 7.52 2.95
N TRP A 94 -4.28 6.87 1.93
CA TRP A 94 -3.77 7.57 0.75
C TRP A 94 -3.85 6.68 -0.48
N ARG A 95 -3.79 7.31 -1.66
CA ARG A 95 -3.63 6.61 -2.94
C ARG A 95 -2.32 7.01 -3.59
N GLU A 96 -1.66 6.04 -4.20
CA GLU A 96 -0.53 6.31 -5.07
C GLU A 96 -0.45 5.31 -6.21
N LYS A 97 0.08 5.74 -7.36
CA LYS A 97 0.42 4.82 -8.43
C LYS A 97 1.69 4.09 -8.04
N VAL A 98 1.64 2.77 -7.94
CA VAL A 98 2.80 1.93 -7.62
C VAL A 98 2.75 0.67 -8.47
N THR A 99 3.92 0.12 -8.78
CA THR A 99 4.03 -1.23 -9.34
C THR A 99 3.84 -2.26 -8.24
N ASP A 100 3.62 -3.52 -8.60
CA ASP A 100 3.50 -4.60 -7.61
C ASP A 100 4.79 -4.72 -6.78
N SER A 101 5.96 -4.57 -7.40
CA SER A 101 7.27 -4.53 -6.72
C SER A 101 7.44 -3.31 -5.81
N ASN A 102 7.09 -2.10 -6.29
CA ASN A 102 7.18 -0.89 -5.48
C ASN A 102 6.16 -0.88 -4.33
N LEU A 103 5.06 -1.62 -4.45
CA LEU A 103 4.14 -1.83 -3.34
C LEU A 103 4.81 -2.66 -2.23
N VAL A 104 5.62 -3.67 -2.57
CA VAL A 104 6.40 -4.41 -1.55
C VAL A 104 7.41 -3.48 -0.88
N ASP A 105 8.08 -2.62 -1.64
CA ASP A 105 9.00 -1.61 -1.11
C ASP A 105 8.29 -0.66 -0.13
N LEU A 106 7.12 -0.17 -0.52
CA LEU A 106 6.26 0.66 0.32
C LEU A 106 5.86 -0.06 1.60
N ILE A 107 5.45 -1.33 1.52
CA ILE A 107 5.07 -2.11 2.69
C ILE A 107 6.28 -2.31 3.62
N CYS A 108 7.46 -2.67 3.09
CA CYS A 108 8.67 -2.81 3.89
C CYS A 108 9.06 -1.52 4.62
N LYS A 109 8.78 -0.36 4.01
CA LYS A 109 9.05 0.95 4.57
C LYS A 109 8.01 1.36 5.61
N GLU A 110 6.72 1.27 5.29
CA GLU A 110 5.64 1.84 6.10
C GLU A 110 5.21 0.90 7.23
N ALA A 111 5.10 -0.42 6.98
CA ALA A 111 4.58 -1.37 7.97
C ALA A 111 5.33 -1.35 9.31
N PRO A 112 6.67 -1.24 9.39
CA PRO A 112 7.37 -1.15 10.67
C PRO A 112 6.94 0.06 11.53
N HIS A 113 6.53 1.17 10.93
CA HIS A 113 6.07 2.36 11.64
C HIS A 113 4.68 2.18 12.28
N TYR A 114 3.85 1.31 11.70
CA TYR A 114 2.49 1.06 12.17
C TYR A 114 2.33 -0.25 12.93
N ASN A 115 3.30 -1.16 12.81
CA ASN A 115 3.28 -2.49 13.44
C ASN A 115 1.92 -3.21 13.25
N PRO A 116 1.46 -3.40 11.99
CA PRO A 116 0.18 -4.03 11.70
C PRO A 116 0.12 -5.48 12.20
N ALA A 117 -1.05 -5.91 12.66
CA ALA A 117 -1.31 -7.31 12.99
C ALA A 117 -1.43 -8.18 11.74
N THR A 118 -2.01 -7.62 10.69
CA THR A 118 -2.18 -8.25 9.39
C THR A 118 -2.17 -7.18 8.29
N ILE A 119 -1.72 -7.56 7.10
CA ILE A 119 -1.73 -6.71 5.90
C ILE A 119 -2.62 -7.40 4.89
N ASN A 120 -3.81 -6.87 4.69
CA ASN A 120 -4.78 -7.53 3.83
C ASN A 120 -4.66 -6.98 2.39
N ILE A 121 -4.49 -7.86 1.41
CA ILE A 121 -4.32 -7.53 -0.01
C ILE A 121 -5.50 -8.07 -0.81
N GLU A 122 -5.98 -7.31 -1.79
CA GLU A 122 -7.06 -7.72 -2.67
C GLU A 122 -6.80 -9.10 -3.31
N SER A 123 -7.83 -9.95 -3.38
CA SER A 123 -7.74 -11.31 -3.96
C SER A 123 -7.05 -11.35 -5.33
N THR A 124 -7.26 -10.35 -6.19
CA THR A 124 -6.69 -10.29 -7.55
C THR A 124 -5.17 -10.13 -7.54
N LYS A 125 -4.60 -9.59 -6.46
CA LYS A 125 -3.17 -9.26 -6.31
C LYS A 125 -2.46 -10.04 -5.22
N PHE A 126 -3.21 -10.70 -4.32
CA PHE A 126 -2.67 -11.37 -3.14
C PHE A 126 -1.51 -12.33 -3.44
N LEU A 127 -1.69 -13.29 -4.37
CA LEU A 127 -0.65 -14.27 -4.68
C LEU A 127 0.62 -13.60 -5.25
N THR A 128 0.43 -12.65 -6.17
CA THR A 128 1.55 -11.90 -6.78
C THR A 128 2.35 -11.12 -5.74
N ILE A 129 1.67 -10.43 -4.82
CA ILE A 129 2.33 -9.66 -3.76
C ILE A 129 2.99 -10.58 -2.73
N LEU A 130 2.38 -11.72 -2.41
CA LEU A 130 2.97 -12.72 -1.51
C LEU A 130 4.28 -13.29 -2.09
N GLU A 131 4.26 -13.73 -3.35
CA GLU A 131 5.45 -14.24 -4.04
C GLU A 131 6.56 -13.18 -4.13
N LEU A 132 6.20 -11.93 -4.42
CA LEU A 132 7.14 -10.80 -4.39
C LEU A 132 7.72 -10.57 -3.02
N MET A 133 6.90 -10.62 -1.98
CA MET A 133 7.35 -10.43 -0.62
C MET A 133 8.37 -11.49 -0.21
N GLU A 134 8.06 -12.77 -0.48
CA GLU A 134 8.97 -13.88 -0.19
C GLU A 134 10.31 -13.73 -0.90
N LEU A 135 10.31 -13.11 -2.08
CA LEU A 135 11.50 -12.86 -2.87
C LEU A 135 12.28 -11.60 -2.45
N LEU A 136 11.61 -10.45 -2.41
CA LEU A 136 12.23 -9.13 -2.26
C LEU A 136 12.61 -8.83 -0.83
N VAL A 137 11.86 -9.31 0.17
CA VAL A 137 12.17 -9.08 1.58
C VAL A 137 13.57 -9.60 1.94
N PRO A 138 13.95 -10.87 1.64
CA PRO A 138 15.30 -11.34 1.87
C PRO A 138 16.38 -10.56 1.10
N GLN A 139 16.08 -10.11 -0.13
CA GLN A 139 17.02 -9.32 -0.93
C GLN A 139 17.32 -7.98 -0.26
N LYS A 140 16.28 -7.24 0.15
CA LYS A 140 16.42 -5.95 0.87
C LYS A 140 17.17 -6.09 2.18
N LEU A 141 16.89 -7.16 2.94
CA LEU A 141 17.61 -7.45 4.17
C LEU A 141 19.10 -7.71 3.93
N ARG A 142 19.49 -8.36 2.82
CA ARG A 142 20.89 -8.58 2.44
C ARG A 142 21.55 -7.30 1.91
N ALA A 143 20.81 -6.50 1.14
CA ALA A 143 21.29 -5.24 0.57
C ALA A 143 21.56 -4.17 1.64
N GLY A 144 20.93 -4.27 2.81
CA GLY A 144 21.05 -3.28 3.88
C GLY A 144 20.06 -2.12 3.75
N ASP A 145 19.03 -2.27 2.91
CA ASP A 145 18.01 -1.24 2.66
C ASP A 145 17.06 -1.03 3.86
N ILE A 146 17.04 -1.98 4.80
CA ILE A 146 16.16 -1.98 5.97
C ILE A 146 16.96 -1.59 7.22
N PRO A 147 16.57 -0.52 7.95
CA PRO A 147 17.20 -0.12 9.20
C PRO A 147 17.23 -1.26 10.23
N ASP A 148 18.31 -1.37 11.00
CA ASP A 148 18.55 -2.50 11.92
C ASP A 148 17.39 -2.77 12.89
N GLY A 149 16.77 -1.71 13.42
CA GLY A 149 15.63 -1.82 14.34
C GLY A 149 14.37 -2.44 13.72
N TYR A 150 14.25 -2.46 12.39
CA TYR A 150 13.09 -2.99 11.67
C TYR A 150 13.33 -4.35 11.02
N ARG A 151 14.57 -4.85 11.01
CA ARG A 151 14.93 -6.08 10.29
C ARG A 151 14.14 -7.30 10.75
N GLU A 152 14.00 -7.50 12.07
CA GLU A 152 13.24 -8.65 12.59
C GLU A 152 11.76 -8.56 12.26
N PHE A 153 11.17 -7.36 12.35
CA PHE A 153 9.78 -7.16 11.96
C PHE A 153 9.57 -7.43 10.46
N VAL A 154 10.46 -6.90 9.61
CA VAL A 154 10.36 -7.04 8.15
C VAL A 154 10.41 -8.50 7.70
N LYS A 155 11.16 -9.38 8.39
CA LYS A 155 11.14 -10.83 8.13
C LYS A 155 9.77 -11.47 8.34
N THR A 156 8.90 -10.89 9.17
CA THR A 156 7.56 -11.42 9.43
C THR A 156 6.55 -11.03 8.37
N LEU A 157 6.85 -10.03 7.52
CA LEU A 157 5.89 -9.48 6.56
C LEU A 157 5.22 -10.52 5.65
N PRO A 158 5.94 -11.48 5.04
CA PRO A 158 5.29 -12.51 4.20
C PRO A 158 4.26 -13.36 4.97
N HIS A 159 4.40 -13.48 6.29
CA HIS A 159 3.56 -14.32 7.14
C HIS A 159 2.33 -13.59 7.70
N ILE A 160 2.30 -12.26 7.66
CA ILE A 160 1.17 -11.46 8.15
C ILE A 160 0.30 -10.92 7.02
N ILE A 161 0.68 -11.15 5.75
CA ILE A 161 -0.19 -10.86 4.62
C ILE A 161 -1.34 -11.85 4.57
N SER A 162 -2.53 -11.35 4.28
CA SER A 162 -3.76 -12.12 4.15
C SER A 162 -4.56 -11.69 2.91
N GLU A 163 -5.35 -12.62 2.39
CA GLU A 163 -6.19 -12.37 1.23
C GLU A 163 -7.52 -11.69 1.65
N LEU A 164 -7.82 -10.54 1.05
CA LEU A 164 -9.11 -9.87 1.15
C LEU A 164 -10.13 -10.50 0.20
N LYS A 165 -10.89 -11.45 0.71
CA LYS A 165 -11.99 -12.07 -0.05
C LYS A 165 -13.25 -11.21 0.00
N HIS A 166 -13.68 -10.73 -1.16
CA HIS A 166 -15.04 -10.23 -1.32
C HIS A 166 -16.04 -11.36 -1.07
N ARG A 167 -16.72 -11.37 0.07
CA ARG A 167 -17.76 -12.37 0.42
C ARG A 167 -19.06 -12.20 -0.41
N GLY A 168 -18.93 -11.95 -1.72
CA GLY A 168 -20.04 -11.76 -2.66
C GLY A 168 -20.83 -10.45 -2.50
N ARG A 169 -20.44 -9.56 -1.58
CA ARG A 169 -21.14 -8.27 -1.37
C ARG A 169 -20.75 -7.27 -2.46
N ASN A 170 -21.74 -6.59 -3.03
CA ASN A 170 -21.52 -5.52 -4.00
C ASN A 170 -20.70 -4.37 -3.39
N LYS A 171 -19.73 -3.86 -4.15
CA LYS A 171 -18.88 -2.71 -3.85
C LYS A 171 -19.65 -1.54 -3.21
N LYS A 172 -20.72 -1.11 -3.88
CA LYS A 172 -21.56 0.02 -3.46
C LYS A 172 -22.18 -0.20 -2.09
N VAL A 173 -22.73 -1.39 -1.86
CA VAL A 173 -23.36 -1.77 -0.59
C VAL A 173 -22.35 -1.77 0.57
N ARG A 174 -21.10 -2.20 0.32
CA ARG A 174 -20.05 -2.18 1.34
C ARG A 174 -19.76 -0.74 1.77
N ILE A 175 -19.53 0.15 0.82
CA ILE A 175 -19.22 1.56 1.09
C ILE A 175 -20.41 2.27 1.75
N GLU A 176 -21.65 2.05 1.27
CA GLU A 176 -22.86 2.61 1.88
C GLU A 176 -23.05 2.18 3.33
N ASN A 177 -22.78 0.90 3.65
CA ASN A 177 -22.86 0.42 5.04
C ASN A 177 -21.87 1.13 5.96
N MET A 178 -20.72 1.55 5.45
CA MET A 178 -19.70 2.23 6.24
C MET A 178 -20.15 3.61 6.71
N HIS A 179 -21.00 4.30 5.95
CA HIS A 179 -21.54 5.62 6.32
C HIS A 179 -22.16 5.60 7.72
N GLY A 180 -23.01 4.60 8.01
CA GLY A 180 -23.65 4.49 9.32
C GLY A 180 -22.65 4.27 10.47
N TYR A 181 -21.50 3.63 10.22
CA TYR A 181 -20.46 3.48 11.24
C TYR A 181 -19.71 4.80 11.49
N VAL A 182 -19.53 5.62 10.46
CA VAL A 182 -18.96 6.97 10.58
C VAL A 182 -19.90 7.88 11.36
N GLU A 183 -21.19 7.94 10.99
CA GLU A 183 -22.18 8.79 11.67
C GLU A 183 -22.33 8.47 13.16
N ARG A 184 -22.25 7.19 13.53
CA ARG A 184 -22.33 6.74 14.93
C ARG A 184 -21.02 6.92 15.70
N GLY A 185 -19.96 7.43 15.08
CA GLY A 185 -18.64 7.56 15.71
C GLY A 185 -17.99 6.21 16.06
N THR A 186 -18.35 5.16 15.32
CA THR A 186 -17.67 3.84 15.42
C THR A 186 -16.40 3.84 14.60
N ILE A 187 -16.35 4.62 13.52
CA ILE A 187 -15.14 4.87 12.74
C ILE A 187 -14.76 6.32 12.93
N LEU A 188 -13.50 6.55 13.30
CA LEU A 188 -12.93 7.86 13.56
C LEU A 188 -11.75 8.08 12.62
N PHE A 189 -11.62 9.32 12.14
CA PHE A 189 -10.63 9.73 11.15
C PHE A 189 -9.56 10.63 11.80
N PRO A 190 -8.31 10.61 11.29
CA PRO A 190 -7.30 11.53 11.76
C PRO A 190 -7.61 12.95 11.27
N ARG A 191 -7.06 13.97 11.93
CA ARG A 191 -7.15 15.36 11.46
C ARG A 191 -6.51 15.56 10.08
N THR A 192 -5.42 14.83 9.82
CA THR A 192 -4.65 14.90 8.58
C THR A 192 -4.18 13.51 8.16
N GLY A 193 -3.90 13.30 6.87
CA GLY A 193 -3.37 12.05 6.33
C GLY A 193 -4.44 11.04 5.93
N ALA A 194 -5.69 11.47 5.76
CA ALA A 194 -6.79 10.68 5.22
C ALA A 194 -7.62 11.46 4.19
N GLU A 195 -7.04 12.52 3.60
CA GLU A 195 -7.71 13.46 2.70
C GLU A 195 -8.24 12.75 1.45
N ASP A 196 -7.43 11.89 0.82
CA ASP A 196 -7.84 11.10 -0.36
C ASP A 196 -9.09 10.26 -0.07
N LEU A 197 -9.12 9.60 1.10
CA LEU A 197 -10.25 8.78 1.53
C LEU A 197 -11.48 9.64 1.82
N ILE A 198 -11.31 10.75 2.52
CA ILE A 198 -12.41 11.68 2.82
C ILE A 198 -13.00 12.23 1.52
N GLU A 199 -12.16 12.63 0.56
CA GLU A 199 -12.59 13.14 -0.75
C GLU A 199 -13.37 12.08 -1.55
N GLU A 200 -12.90 10.84 -1.58
CA GLU A 200 -13.61 9.73 -2.23
C GLU A 200 -14.95 9.40 -1.52
N LEU A 201 -14.99 9.45 -0.18
CA LEU A 201 -16.21 9.25 0.62
C LEU A 201 -17.20 10.41 0.52
N LEU A 202 -16.77 11.64 0.21
CA LEU A 202 -17.69 12.76 -0.02
C LEU A 202 -18.30 12.73 -1.42
N ARG A 203 -17.63 12.10 -2.40
CA ARG A 203 -18.06 12.02 -3.80
C ARG A 203 -18.98 10.83 -4.11
N LEU A 204 -19.63 10.26 -3.10
CA LEU A 204 -20.49 9.08 -3.22
C LEU A 204 -21.47 9.23 -4.40
N GLY A 205 -21.20 8.51 -5.50
CA GLY A 205 -22.00 8.52 -6.73
C GLY A 205 -21.22 8.78 -8.02
N SER A 206 -20.08 9.49 -7.96
CA SER A 206 -19.18 9.65 -9.11
C SER A 206 -18.01 8.66 -9.00
N TRP A 207 -18.21 7.43 -9.46
CA TRP A 207 -17.26 6.29 -9.40
C TRP A 207 -16.00 6.44 -10.27
N LYS A 208 -15.51 7.66 -10.45
CA LYS A 208 -14.36 7.93 -11.33
C LYS A 208 -13.03 7.57 -10.65
N THR A 209 -13.00 7.53 -9.32
CA THR A 209 -11.86 7.23 -8.45
C THR A 209 -12.37 6.64 -7.14
N ASP A 210 -12.02 5.39 -6.80
CA ASP A 210 -12.54 4.72 -5.61
C ASP A 210 -11.55 3.75 -4.92
N ASP A 211 -10.26 3.92 -5.16
CA ASP A 211 -9.21 3.00 -4.71
C ASP A 211 -9.11 2.96 -3.16
N THR A 212 -9.19 4.13 -2.50
CA THR A 212 -9.14 4.20 -1.02
C THR A 212 -10.50 3.87 -0.40
N ALA A 213 -11.60 4.28 -1.03
CA ALA A 213 -12.94 3.93 -0.61
C ALA A 213 -13.19 2.41 -0.67
N ASP A 214 -12.57 1.73 -1.63
CA ASP A 214 -12.58 0.27 -1.73
C ASP A 214 -11.83 -0.40 -0.60
N ALA A 215 -10.58 0.01 -0.39
CA ALA A 215 -9.77 -0.46 0.73
C ALA A 215 -10.52 -0.23 2.06
N PHE A 216 -11.16 0.93 2.22
CA PHE A 216 -11.99 1.26 3.38
C PHE A 216 -13.24 0.38 3.50
N GLY A 217 -13.91 0.05 2.39
CA GLY A 217 -15.09 -0.82 2.39
C GLY A 217 -14.82 -2.23 2.93
N TYR A 218 -13.56 -2.69 2.89
CA TYR A 218 -13.16 -3.96 3.51
C TYR A 218 -13.12 -3.92 5.04
N LEU A 219 -13.06 -2.73 5.64
CA LEU A 219 -13.13 -2.60 7.10
C LEU A 219 -14.44 -3.15 7.66
N GLN A 220 -15.51 -3.22 6.85
CA GLN A 220 -16.74 -3.88 7.28
C GLN A 220 -16.47 -5.32 7.74
N ASP A 221 -15.67 -6.09 6.99
CA ASP A 221 -15.36 -7.48 7.38
C ASP A 221 -14.42 -7.53 8.59
N VAL A 222 -13.48 -6.59 8.71
CA VAL A 222 -12.57 -6.47 9.85
C VAL A 222 -13.33 -6.11 11.13
N LEU A 223 -14.29 -5.18 11.05
CA LEU A 223 -15.12 -4.75 12.18
C LEU A 223 -16.08 -5.83 12.66
N VAL A 224 -16.64 -6.62 11.74
CA VAL A 224 -17.56 -7.72 12.07
C VAL A 224 -16.79 -8.93 12.61
N PHE A 225 -15.59 -9.20 12.09
CA PHE A 225 -14.75 -10.34 12.48
C PHE A 225 -13.34 -9.88 12.85
N PRO A 226 -13.17 -9.16 13.98
CA PRO A 226 -11.86 -8.66 14.38
C PRO A 226 -10.92 -9.82 14.70
N GLN A 227 -9.72 -9.78 14.12
CA GLN A 227 -8.67 -10.73 14.49
C GLN A 227 -8.15 -10.39 15.88
N LYS A 228 -8.14 -11.38 16.77
CA LYS A 228 -7.50 -11.24 18.08
C LYS A 228 -6.01 -11.54 17.94
N THR A 229 -5.16 -10.66 18.44
CA THR A 229 -3.72 -10.92 18.52
C THR A 229 -3.39 -11.59 19.86
N ASP A 230 -2.42 -12.50 19.85
CA ASP A 230 -1.83 -13.08 21.05
C ASP A 230 -0.29 -12.90 20.99
N PRO A 231 0.32 -12.09 21.87
CA PRO A 231 -0.31 -11.32 22.94
C PRO A 231 -1.19 -10.18 22.41
N GLU A 232 -2.08 -9.65 23.26
CA GLU A 232 -2.86 -8.46 22.94
C GLU A 232 -1.90 -7.29 22.63
N ARG A 233 -2.10 -6.66 21.47
CA ARG A 233 -1.36 -5.45 21.09
C ARG A 233 -2.03 -4.25 21.74
N VAL A 234 -1.26 -3.47 22.50
CA VAL A 234 -1.76 -2.25 23.13
C VAL A 234 -1.64 -1.10 22.13
N PHE A 235 -2.77 -0.65 21.60
CA PHE A 235 -2.87 0.61 20.89
C PHE A 235 -3.36 1.69 21.84
N ILE A 236 -2.49 2.63 22.20
CA ILE A 236 -2.90 3.83 22.94
C ILE A 236 -3.48 4.78 21.90
N VAL A 237 -4.81 4.91 21.91
CA VAL A 237 -5.51 5.82 20.99
C VAL A 237 -4.99 7.24 21.21
N PRO A 238 -4.39 7.88 20.19
CA PRO A 238 -3.98 9.28 20.26
C PRO A 238 -5.18 10.18 20.53
N GLU A 239 -4.99 11.29 21.26
CA GLU A 239 -6.10 12.19 21.63
C GLU A 239 -6.82 12.78 20.41
N GLU A 240 -6.08 13.06 19.34
CA GLU A 240 -6.60 13.54 18.07
C GLU A 240 -7.54 12.56 17.38
N LEU A 241 -7.45 11.27 17.69
CA LEU A 241 -8.28 10.20 17.13
C LEU A 241 -9.49 9.84 18.02
N LYS A 242 -9.61 10.42 19.22
CA LYS A 242 -10.74 10.17 20.14
C LYS A 242 -11.98 11.02 19.85
N LYS A 243 -11.83 12.05 19.02
CA LYS A 243 -12.86 13.07 18.77
C LYS A 243 -13.54 12.83 17.44
N THR A 244 -14.85 13.03 17.40
CA THR A 244 -15.60 13.05 16.13
C THR A 244 -15.29 14.31 15.34
N PRO A 245 -15.52 14.33 14.02
CA PRO A 245 -15.39 15.55 13.22
C PRO A 245 -16.18 16.73 13.80
N LEU A 246 -17.39 16.50 14.31
CA LEU A 246 -18.22 17.54 14.95
C LEU A 246 -17.61 18.06 16.26
N GLN A 247 -16.96 17.20 17.04
CA GLN A 247 -16.25 17.61 18.25
C GLN A 247 -15.01 18.42 17.92
N ILE A 248 -14.27 18.02 16.89
CA ILE A 248 -13.09 18.76 16.39
C ILE A 248 -13.52 20.14 15.90
N GLU A 249 -14.54 20.20 15.04
CA GLU A 249 -15.09 21.46 14.53
C GLU A 249 -15.55 22.38 15.67
N LYS A 250 -16.25 21.83 16.67
CA LYS A 250 -16.68 22.62 17.83
C LYS A 250 -15.49 23.17 18.63
N GLU A 251 -14.46 22.38 18.86
CA GLU A 251 -13.25 22.84 19.56
C GLU A 251 -12.50 23.91 18.78
N GLU A 252 -12.36 23.74 17.46
CA GLU A 252 -11.75 24.74 16.59
C GLU A 252 -12.53 26.06 16.63
N TRP A 253 -13.87 25.99 16.56
CA TRP A 253 -14.71 27.18 16.69
C TRP A 253 -14.61 27.85 18.07
N GLU A 254 -14.48 27.09 19.16
CA GLU A 254 -14.26 27.67 20.49
C GLU A 254 -12.85 28.27 20.61
N GLN A 255 -11.82 27.64 20.05
CA GLN A 255 -10.48 28.19 19.99
C GLN A 255 -10.45 29.50 19.19
N TYR A 256 -11.06 29.54 18.00
CA TYR A 256 -11.18 30.76 17.20
C TYR A 256 -11.90 31.88 17.97
N LYS A 257 -12.96 31.56 18.73
CA LYS A 257 -13.66 32.54 19.57
C LYS A 257 -12.75 33.07 20.68
N GLU A 258 -11.99 32.20 21.35
CA GLU A 258 -11.04 32.60 22.38
C GLU A 258 -9.94 33.50 21.82
N GLU A 259 -9.33 33.14 20.69
CA GLU A 259 -8.33 33.96 19.98
C GLU A 259 -8.90 35.34 19.59
N CYS A 260 -10.12 35.38 19.04
CA CYS A 260 -10.81 36.63 18.72
C CYS A 260 -11.13 37.49 19.96
N LEU A 261 -11.37 36.87 21.13
CA LEU A 261 -11.67 37.57 22.39
C LEU A 261 -10.41 38.13 23.06
N VAL A 262 -9.25 37.51 22.85
CA VAL A 262 -7.94 37.96 23.38
C VAL A 262 -7.33 39.07 22.51
N GLY A 263 -7.90 39.35 21.34
CA GLY A 263 -7.48 40.43 20.45
C GLY A 263 -6.38 40.04 19.46
N GLU A 264 -5.98 38.77 19.44
CA GLU A 264 -5.15 38.21 18.38
C GLU A 264 -6.09 37.77 17.26
N SER A 265 -6.42 38.69 16.35
CA SER A 265 -7.13 38.27 15.15
C SER A 265 -6.14 37.50 14.26
N PRO A 266 -6.41 36.24 13.87
CA PRO A 266 -5.54 35.50 12.95
C PRO A 266 -5.49 36.12 11.53
N LEU A 267 -6.22 37.22 11.30
CA LEU A 267 -6.21 38.01 10.07
C LEU A 267 -5.27 39.23 10.11
N GLU A 268 -4.55 39.48 11.21
CA GLU A 268 -3.62 40.64 11.28
C GLU A 268 -2.40 40.49 10.36
N ASP A 269 -2.01 39.26 9.98
CA ASP A 269 -0.94 38.97 9.02
C ASP A 269 -1.44 38.43 7.67
N ALA A 270 -2.76 38.41 7.46
CA ALA A 270 -3.29 38.11 6.14
C ALA A 270 -3.18 39.38 5.28
N ASP A 271 -2.11 39.46 4.48
CA ASP A 271 -2.03 40.41 3.36
C ASP A 271 -3.27 40.20 2.47
N LEU A 272 -4.30 41.01 2.73
CA LEU A 272 -5.54 41.06 1.97
C LEU A 272 -5.30 41.74 0.63
N TRP A 273 -4.74 41.03 -0.35
CA TRP A 273 -4.79 41.39 -1.78
C TRP A 273 -4.80 40.16 -2.69
#